data_AF-A0A364L686-F1
#
_entry.id   AF-A0A364L686-F1
#
_cell.length_a   1.000
_cell.length_b   1.000
_cell.length_c   1.000
_cell.angle_alpha   90.00
_cell.angle_beta   90.00
_cell.angle_gamma   90.00
#
_symmetry.space_group_name_H-M   'P 1'
#
loop_
_entity.id
_entity.type
_entity.pdbx_description
1 polymer ?
#
loop_
_entity_poly.entity_id
_entity_poly.type
_entity_poly.pdbx_seq_one_letter_code
_entity_poly.pdbx_strand_id
1 'polypeptide(L)'
;MTSNTEASQRNSPVRILPHPDGLQRLEHERRGGQVIDPNQAEPQKTRPGGRGRRDPQAEEEDAFVENLRAQNLSWKIVAEMFRERYGKNTSEARLQMRMLRRRKSAAAWQDADIPLLQEAHKYWRTEKYRIIATKLQDLGASQEYTGEQIQSQLKRSHEDASDNELATVVTTSPELEHTGLRRPGTTSCTNKKRKRRLDDEEDQGD
;
A
#
# COMPACT_ATOMS: atom_id res chain seq x y z
N MET A 1 2.22 49.61 -31.58
CA MET A 1 1.52 48.49 -32.24
C MET A 1 1.63 47.27 -31.33
N THR A 2 0.48 46.84 -30.82
CA THR A 2 0.20 45.56 -30.13
C THR A 2 0.56 44.38 -31.06
N SER A 3 0.87 43.14 -30.69
CA SER A 3 0.71 42.31 -29.48
C SER A 3 1.36 40.97 -29.84
N ASN A 4 2.02 40.26 -28.91
CA ASN A 4 2.25 38.82 -29.10
C ASN A 4 1.64 38.04 -27.94
N THR A 5 0.58 37.31 -28.27
CA THR A 5 -0.23 36.49 -27.38
C THR A 5 0.17 35.04 -27.61
N GLU A 6 0.94 34.44 -26.70
CA GLU A 6 1.05 32.98 -26.67
C GLU A 6 0.30 32.44 -25.47
N ALA A 7 -0.87 31.88 -25.78
CA ALA A 7 -1.80 31.31 -24.84
C ALA A 7 -1.29 29.98 -24.26
N SER A 8 -1.40 29.91 -22.94
CA SER A 8 -1.31 28.75 -22.05
C SER A 8 -1.71 27.38 -22.66
N GLN A 9 -0.72 26.54 -22.94
CA GLN A 9 -0.88 25.08 -23.16
C GLN A 9 -0.54 24.27 -21.89
N ARG A 10 -1.10 24.61 -20.72
CA ARG A 10 -0.63 24.05 -19.44
C ARG A 10 -1.33 22.79 -18.91
N ASN A 11 -2.27 22.15 -19.63
CA ASN A 11 -3.07 21.05 -19.07
C ASN A 11 -3.16 19.79 -19.95
N SER A 12 -2.06 19.41 -20.62
CA SER A 12 -1.91 18.08 -21.24
C SER A 12 -0.79 17.33 -20.52
N PRO A 13 -0.99 16.06 -20.10
CA PRO A 13 0.10 15.23 -19.57
C PRO A 13 1.22 15.16 -20.62
N VAL A 14 2.39 15.71 -20.30
CA VAL A 14 3.55 15.64 -21.20
C VAL A 14 3.87 14.17 -21.41
N ARG A 15 3.75 13.71 -22.65
CA ARG A 15 4.17 12.38 -23.08
C ARG A 15 5.70 12.39 -23.14
N ILE A 16 6.35 12.31 -21.97
CA ILE A 16 7.80 12.23 -21.86
C ILE A 16 8.18 10.82 -22.31
N LEU A 17 8.33 10.64 -23.62
CA LEU A 17 9.08 9.51 -24.15
C LEU A 17 10.52 9.64 -23.65
N PRO A 18 11.18 8.53 -23.27
CA PRO A 18 12.60 8.58 -22.92
C PRO A 18 13.38 9.16 -24.11
N HIS A 19 14.21 10.17 -23.84
CA HIS A 19 15.06 10.76 -24.86
C HIS A 19 16.02 9.68 -25.39
N PRO A 20 16.08 9.42 -26.70
CA PRO A 20 16.87 8.32 -27.28
C PRO A 20 18.36 8.44 -26.88
N ASP A 21 18.89 9.66 -26.83
CA ASP A 21 20.29 9.90 -26.43
C ASP A 21 20.55 9.59 -24.95
N GLY A 22 19.55 9.71 -24.09
CA GLY A 22 19.67 9.37 -22.66
C GLY A 22 19.84 7.87 -22.44
N LEU A 23 19.17 7.06 -23.27
CA LEU A 23 19.32 5.60 -23.29
C LEU A 23 20.69 5.19 -23.81
N GLN A 24 21.14 5.80 -24.92
CA GLN A 24 22.47 5.55 -25.46
C GLN A 24 23.55 5.93 -24.45
N ARG A 25 23.48 7.09 -23.82
CA ARG A 25 24.47 7.51 -22.81
C ARG A 25 24.55 6.53 -21.64
N LEU A 26 23.40 6.02 -21.18
CA LEU A 26 23.34 5.00 -20.13
C LEU A 26 23.98 3.66 -20.58
N GLU A 27 23.75 3.24 -21.83
CA GLU A 27 24.37 2.04 -22.40
C GLU A 27 25.88 2.19 -22.62
N HIS A 28 26.34 3.36 -23.06
CA HIS A 28 27.76 3.68 -23.22
C HIS A 28 28.47 3.72 -21.85
N GLU A 29 27.83 4.28 -20.82
CA GLU A 29 28.35 4.24 -19.45
C GLU A 29 28.43 2.80 -18.91
N ARG A 30 27.43 1.96 -19.21
CA ARG A 30 27.43 0.53 -18.85
C ARG A 30 28.53 -0.27 -19.56
N ARG A 31 28.84 0.07 -20.82
CA ARG A 31 29.86 -0.63 -21.62
C ARG A 31 31.27 -0.06 -21.41
N GLY A 32 31.40 1.22 -21.06
CA GLY A 32 32.67 1.92 -20.85
C GLY A 32 33.27 1.77 -19.46
N GLY A 33 32.52 1.29 -18.47
CA GLY A 33 33.00 1.10 -17.08
C GLY A 33 33.86 -0.14 -16.81
N GLN A 34 34.31 -0.87 -17.85
CA GLN A 34 35.08 -2.12 -17.70
C GLN A 34 36.53 -2.02 -18.22
N VAL A 35 37.12 -0.82 -18.17
CA VAL A 35 38.58 -0.66 -18.22
C VAL A 35 39.00 0.06 -16.95
N ILE A 36 39.21 -0.72 -15.89
CA ILE A 36 39.78 -0.24 -14.64
C ILE A 36 41.30 -0.18 -14.83
N ASP A 37 41.84 1.03 -14.95
CA ASP A 37 43.21 1.31 -14.54
C ASP A 37 43.30 1.08 -13.01
N PRO A 38 44.20 0.21 -12.51
CA PRO A 38 44.24 -0.17 -11.10
C PRO A 38 44.63 0.97 -10.14
N ASN A 39 44.94 2.19 -10.62
CA ASN A 39 45.47 3.26 -9.78
C ASN A 39 44.53 4.45 -9.50
N GLN A 40 43.30 4.47 -10.05
CA GLN A 40 42.31 5.52 -9.73
C GLN A 40 40.90 4.94 -9.59
N ALA A 41 40.68 4.17 -8.53
CA ALA A 41 39.34 3.78 -8.11
C ALA A 41 38.64 4.99 -7.45
N GLU A 42 38.06 5.89 -8.24
CA GLU A 42 36.97 6.71 -7.72
C GLU A 42 35.81 5.77 -7.35
N PRO A 43 35.30 5.81 -6.09
CA PRO A 43 34.24 4.93 -5.67
C PRO A 43 32.95 5.35 -6.39
N GLN A 44 32.67 4.67 -7.50
CA GLN A 44 31.34 4.53 -8.08
C GLN A 44 30.39 4.28 -6.91
N LYS A 45 29.51 5.26 -6.63
CA LYS A 45 28.53 5.20 -5.55
C LYS A 45 27.61 4.01 -5.85
N THR A 46 28.01 2.84 -5.40
CA THR A 46 27.16 1.67 -5.25
C THR A 46 25.91 2.17 -4.54
N ARG A 47 24.78 2.16 -5.25
CA ARG A 47 23.48 2.41 -4.62
C ARG A 47 23.43 1.42 -3.46
N PRO A 48 23.37 1.87 -2.20
CA PRO A 48 23.59 0.97 -1.09
C PRO A 48 22.57 -0.16 -1.18
N GLY A 49 23.03 -1.40 -1.01
CA GLY A 49 22.21 -2.61 -0.86
C GLY A 49 21.37 -2.60 0.43
N GLY A 50 20.77 -1.45 0.75
CA GLY A 50 20.10 -1.13 1.99
C GLY A 50 18.59 -0.97 1.82
N ARG A 51 17.97 -1.70 0.88
CA ARG A 51 16.52 -1.99 0.99
C ARG A 51 16.34 -2.96 2.17
N GLY A 52 16.46 -2.48 3.40
CA GLY A 52 16.27 -3.31 4.59
C GLY A 52 17.04 -2.87 5.82
N ARG A 53 18.05 -1.99 5.69
CA ARG A 53 18.72 -1.44 6.88
C ARG A 53 17.88 -0.30 7.43
N ARG A 54 16.83 -0.66 8.16
CA ARG A 54 16.01 0.28 8.93
C ARG A 54 16.91 0.92 9.98
N ASP A 55 16.78 2.23 10.16
CA ASP A 55 17.52 2.96 11.18
C ASP A 55 17.05 2.49 12.57
N PRO A 56 17.93 1.89 13.41
CA PRO A 56 17.54 1.38 14.73
C PRO A 56 16.87 2.44 15.59
N GLN A 57 17.34 3.69 15.51
CA GLN A 57 16.76 4.79 16.28
C GLN A 57 15.36 5.14 15.77
N ALA A 58 15.14 5.09 14.46
CA ALA A 58 13.82 5.32 13.89
C ALA A 58 12.82 4.22 14.28
N GLU A 59 13.31 2.98 14.44
CA GLU A 59 12.51 1.83 14.89
C GLU A 59 12.01 2.02 16.32
N GLU A 60 12.90 2.45 17.22
CA GLU A 60 12.60 2.74 18.63
C GLU A 60 11.61 3.90 18.77
N GLU A 61 11.82 4.99 18.02
CA GLU A 61 10.90 6.13 17.95
C GLU A 61 9.49 5.71 17.51
N ASP A 62 9.40 4.89 16.47
CA ASP A 62 8.12 4.41 15.96
C ASP A 62 7.43 3.46 16.95
N ALA A 63 8.18 2.60 17.63
CA ALA A 63 7.64 1.71 18.69
C ALA A 63 7.07 2.51 19.87
N PHE A 64 7.71 3.63 20.23
CA PHE A 64 7.17 4.54 21.24
C PHE A 64 5.82 5.14 20.82
N VAL A 65 5.73 5.64 19.58
CA VAL A 65 4.49 6.20 19.03
C VAL A 65 3.38 5.14 18.97
N GLU A 66 3.71 3.91 18.62
CA GLU A 66 2.78 2.77 18.63
C GLU A 66 2.26 2.45 20.02
N ASN A 67 3.12 2.43 21.04
CA ASN A 67 2.72 2.20 22.43
C ASN A 67 1.76 3.29 22.94
N LEU A 68 2.04 4.57 22.64
CA LEU A 68 1.15 5.67 23.02
C LEU A 68 -0.21 5.59 22.33
N ARG A 69 -0.24 5.15 21.07
CA ARG A 69 -1.51 4.93 20.34
C ARG A 69 -2.24 3.68 20.82
N ALA A 70 -1.55 2.66 21.30
CA ALA A 70 -2.16 1.50 21.95
C ALA A 70 -2.88 1.89 23.26
N GLN A 71 -2.36 2.90 23.97
CA GLN A 71 -3.02 3.52 25.12
C GLN A 71 -4.15 4.50 24.73
N ASN A 72 -4.51 4.57 23.45
CA ASN A 72 -5.55 5.45 22.89
C ASN A 72 -5.30 6.97 23.07
N LEU A 73 -4.04 7.40 23.25
CA LEU A 73 -3.72 8.82 23.34
C LEU A 73 -3.94 9.53 22.00
N SER A 74 -4.35 10.80 22.07
CA SER A 74 -4.57 11.63 20.88
C SER A 74 -3.24 12.01 20.20
N TRP A 75 -3.27 12.25 18.89
CA TRP A 75 -2.06 12.59 18.13
C TRP A 75 -1.33 13.85 18.64
N LYS A 76 -2.08 14.81 19.19
CA LYS A 76 -1.53 16.00 19.87
C LYS A 76 -0.65 15.63 21.05
N ILE A 77 -1.20 14.82 21.97
CA ILE A 77 -0.50 14.34 23.17
C ILE A 77 0.70 13.48 22.76
N VAL A 78 0.53 12.62 21.75
CA VAL A 78 1.62 11.80 21.21
C VAL A 78 2.76 12.67 20.67
N ALA A 79 2.46 13.73 19.93
CA ALA A 79 3.48 14.64 19.41
C ALA A 79 4.20 15.42 20.52
N GLU A 80 3.47 15.80 21.58
CA GLU A 80 4.03 16.44 22.76
C GLU A 80 4.99 15.49 23.51
N MET A 81 4.55 14.26 23.82
CA MET A 81 5.39 13.25 24.47
C MET A 81 6.58 12.84 23.60
N PHE A 82 6.42 12.84 22.26
CA PHE A 82 7.52 12.59 21.33
C PHE A 82 8.57 13.70 21.41
N ARG A 83 8.14 14.96 21.49
CA ARG A 83 9.03 16.10 21.65
C ARG A 83 9.74 16.06 23.00
N GLU A 84 9.04 15.72 24.08
CA GLU A 84 9.61 15.59 25.42
C GLU A 84 10.70 14.50 25.47
N ARG A 85 10.43 13.32 24.89
CA ARG A 85 11.35 12.19 24.93
C ARG A 85 12.56 12.32 24.01
N TYR A 86 12.36 12.85 22.79
CA TYR A 86 13.40 12.86 21.76
C TYR A 86 13.92 14.25 21.40
N GLY A 87 13.37 15.33 21.98
CA GLY A 87 13.73 16.71 21.66
C GLY A 87 13.40 17.13 20.22
N LYS A 88 12.55 16.36 19.51
CA LYS A 88 12.25 16.54 18.09
C LYS A 88 10.84 17.09 17.89
N ASN A 89 10.72 18.23 17.21
CA ASN A 89 9.44 18.86 16.90
C ASN A 89 8.80 18.21 15.66
N THR A 90 8.33 16.98 15.80
CA THR A 90 7.66 16.26 14.72
C THR A 90 6.17 16.59 14.70
N SER A 91 5.64 16.98 13.53
CA SER A 91 4.20 17.25 13.40
C SER A 91 3.36 15.99 13.56
N GLU A 92 2.14 16.16 14.07
CA GLU A 92 1.14 15.09 14.21
C GLU A 92 0.95 14.31 12.90
N ALA A 93 0.78 15.04 11.79
CA ALA A 93 0.61 14.46 10.47
C ALA A 93 1.82 13.60 10.06
N ARG A 94 3.04 13.99 10.44
CA ARG A 94 4.24 13.21 10.13
C ARG A 94 4.26 11.90 10.93
N LEU A 95 3.91 11.92 12.21
CA LEU A 95 3.78 10.71 13.04
C LEU A 95 2.66 9.79 12.53
N GLN A 96 1.51 10.34 12.19
CA GLN A 96 0.41 9.62 11.54
C GLN A 96 0.86 8.93 10.26
N MET A 97 1.54 9.66 9.37
CA MET A 97 2.01 9.10 8.11
C MET A 97 3.12 8.07 8.30
N ARG A 98 3.99 8.22 9.31
CA ARG A 98 4.97 7.18 9.68
C ARG A 98 4.25 5.90 10.12
N MET A 99 3.30 5.99 11.04
CA MET A 99 2.52 4.85 11.52
C MET A 99 1.72 4.19 10.38
N LEU A 100 1.05 4.98 9.53
CA LEU A 100 0.30 4.49 8.38
C LEU A 100 1.19 3.69 7.41
N ARG A 101 2.36 4.22 7.08
CA ARG A 101 3.34 3.54 6.22
C ARG A 101 3.85 2.25 6.87
N ARG A 102 4.11 2.26 8.17
CA ARG A 102 4.56 1.07 8.90
C ARG A 102 3.49 -0.02 8.88
N ARG A 103 2.22 0.31 9.16
CA ARG A 103 1.13 -0.67 9.07
C ARG A 103 1.00 -1.26 7.66
N LYS A 104 1.17 -0.44 6.62
CA LYS A 104 1.17 -0.92 5.24
C LYS A 104 2.39 -1.77 4.91
N SER A 105 3.55 -1.46 5.48
CA SER A 105 4.79 -2.22 5.28
C SER A 105 4.81 -3.53 6.08
N ALA A 106 4.17 -3.58 7.26
CA ALA A 106 4.05 -4.80 8.05
C ALA A 106 3.16 -5.85 7.35
N ALA A 107 2.30 -5.42 6.44
CA ALA A 107 1.54 -6.31 5.56
C ALA A 107 2.36 -6.86 4.37
N ALA A 108 3.63 -6.45 4.22
CA ALA A 108 4.51 -7.04 3.22
C ALA A 108 5.06 -8.36 3.74
N TRP A 109 4.80 -9.44 3.01
CA TRP A 109 5.41 -10.75 3.24
C TRP A 109 6.92 -10.66 3.07
N GLN A 110 7.69 -11.33 3.92
CA GLN A 110 9.12 -11.45 3.70
C GLN A 110 9.36 -12.42 2.54
N ASP A 111 10.35 -12.13 1.68
CA ASP A 111 10.66 -12.98 0.53
C ASP A 111 11.00 -14.43 0.95
N ALA A 112 11.56 -14.61 2.16
CA ALA A 112 11.84 -15.92 2.75
C ALA A 112 10.57 -16.69 3.16
N ASP A 113 9.47 -16.00 3.46
CA ASP A 113 8.21 -16.61 3.89
C ASP A 113 7.35 -17.03 2.69
N ILE A 114 7.57 -16.44 1.51
CA ILE A 114 6.87 -16.79 0.27
C ILE A 114 7.03 -18.28 -0.09
N PRO A 115 8.24 -18.87 -0.13
CA PRO A 115 8.38 -20.31 -0.43
C PRO A 115 7.80 -21.18 0.68
N LEU A 116 7.88 -20.77 1.96
CA LEU A 116 7.26 -21.50 3.06
C LEU A 116 5.74 -21.52 2.95
N LEU A 117 5.13 -20.40 2.58
CA LEU A 117 3.70 -20.28 2.31
C LEU A 117 3.28 -21.21 1.17
N GLN A 118 4.08 -21.29 0.10
CA GLN A 118 3.81 -22.18 -1.04
C GLN A 118 3.83 -23.64 -0.61
N GLU A 119 4.82 -24.07 0.18
CA GLU A 119 4.92 -25.45 0.66
C GLU A 119 3.78 -25.78 1.64
N ALA A 120 3.47 -24.88 2.58
CA ALA A 120 2.33 -25.03 3.48
C ALA A 120 1.01 -25.15 2.73
N HIS A 121 0.81 -24.34 1.68
CA HIS A 121 -0.38 -24.40 0.85
C HIS A 121 -0.47 -25.71 0.05
N LYS A 122 0.66 -26.21 -0.46
CA LYS A 122 0.74 -27.50 -1.14
C LYS A 122 0.37 -28.65 -0.19
N TYR A 123 0.94 -28.65 1.01
CA TYR A 123 0.61 -29.62 2.06
C TYR A 123 -0.88 -29.58 2.43
N TRP A 124 -1.43 -28.37 2.63
CA TRP A 124 -2.87 -28.23 2.92
C TRP A 124 -3.72 -28.79 1.77
N ARG A 125 -3.35 -28.54 0.51
CA ARG A 125 -4.13 -29.02 -0.65
C ARG A 125 -4.24 -30.53 -0.70
N THR A 126 -3.19 -31.26 -0.30
CA THR A 126 -3.18 -32.73 -0.26
C THR A 126 -3.84 -33.26 0.99
N GLU A 127 -3.55 -32.68 2.16
CA GLU A 127 -3.91 -33.25 3.45
C GLU A 127 -5.23 -32.73 4.02
N LYS A 128 -5.84 -31.70 3.42
CA LYS A 128 -7.06 -31.04 3.93
C LYS A 128 -8.17 -32.01 4.31
N TYR A 129 -8.42 -33.06 3.54
CA TYR A 129 -9.50 -34.00 3.84
C TYR A 129 -9.18 -34.90 5.03
N ARG A 130 -7.91 -35.23 5.23
CA ARG A 130 -7.48 -35.95 6.44
C ARG A 130 -7.54 -35.03 7.66
N ILE A 131 -7.15 -33.76 7.53
CA ILE A 131 -7.31 -32.76 8.59
C ILE A 131 -8.79 -32.65 8.98
N ILE A 132 -9.69 -32.61 7.99
CA ILE A 132 -11.14 -32.60 8.22
C ILE A 132 -11.59 -33.90 8.91
N ALA A 133 -11.08 -35.07 8.51
CA ALA A 133 -11.40 -36.34 9.18
C ALA A 133 -11.09 -36.30 10.67
N THR A 134 -9.88 -35.87 11.03
CA THR A 134 -9.49 -35.72 12.44
C THR A 134 -10.39 -34.72 13.16
N LYS A 135 -10.70 -33.58 12.52
CA LYS A 135 -11.61 -32.59 13.12
C LYS A 135 -13.04 -33.08 13.26
N LEU A 136 -13.51 -33.92 12.35
CA LEU A 136 -14.83 -34.53 12.41
C LEU A 136 -14.92 -35.50 13.60
N GLN A 137 -13.84 -36.23 13.88
CA GLN A 137 -13.72 -37.05 15.08
C GLN A 137 -13.70 -36.22 16.36
N ASP A 138 -12.95 -35.11 16.39
CA ASP A 138 -12.93 -34.17 17.52
C ASP A 138 -14.33 -33.60 17.84
N LEU A 139 -15.16 -33.43 16.81
CA LEU A 139 -16.54 -32.95 16.93
C LEU A 139 -17.53 -34.04 17.38
N GLY A 140 -17.06 -35.26 17.63
CA GLY A 140 -17.89 -36.36 18.13
C GLY A 140 -18.57 -37.17 17.03
N ALA A 141 -18.00 -37.23 15.83
CA ALA A 141 -18.50 -38.11 14.79
C ALA A 141 -18.54 -39.57 15.26
N SER A 142 -19.63 -40.25 14.93
CA SER A 142 -19.89 -41.63 15.36
C SER A 142 -18.96 -42.65 14.70
N GLN A 143 -18.32 -42.31 13.59
CA GLN A 143 -17.49 -43.21 12.80
C GLN A 143 -16.26 -42.47 12.29
N GLU A 144 -15.15 -43.20 12.21
CA GLU A 144 -13.95 -42.71 11.55
C GLU A 144 -14.15 -42.66 10.03
N TYR A 145 -13.98 -41.48 9.44
CA TYR A 145 -14.11 -41.27 8.01
C TYR A 145 -12.72 -41.11 7.37
N THR A 146 -12.50 -41.77 6.23
CA THR A 146 -11.27 -41.57 5.46
C THR A 146 -11.33 -40.27 4.67
N GLY A 147 -10.16 -39.71 4.32
CA GLY A 147 -10.10 -38.48 3.52
C GLY A 147 -10.85 -38.57 2.18
N GLU A 148 -10.84 -39.73 1.54
CA GLU A 148 -11.56 -39.97 0.27
C GLU A 148 -13.07 -39.96 0.43
N GLN A 149 -13.60 -40.51 1.53
CA GLN A 149 -15.03 -40.49 1.85
C GLN A 149 -15.51 -39.06 2.07
N ILE A 150 -14.75 -38.29 2.84
CA ILE A 150 -15.03 -36.88 3.11
C ILE A 150 -14.99 -36.08 1.82
N GLN A 151 -13.96 -36.27 0.99
CA GLN A 151 -13.86 -35.61 -0.31
C GLN A 151 -15.06 -35.92 -1.20
N SER A 152 -15.46 -37.19 -1.30
CA SER A 152 -16.60 -37.63 -2.11
C SER A 152 -17.92 -37.04 -1.59
N GLN A 153 -18.11 -36.98 -0.28
CA GLN A 153 -19.30 -36.40 0.35
C GLN A 153 -19.39 -34.89 0.13
N LEU A 154 -18.27 -34.17 0.28
CA LEU A 154 -18.19 -32.73 0.01
C LEU A 154 -18.45 -32.42 -1.47
N LYS A 155 -17.96 -33.27 -2.39
CA LYS A 155 -18.21 -33.12 -3.82
C LYS A 155 -19.70 -33.27 -4.15
N ARG A 156 -20.34 -34.32 -3.65
CA ARG A 156 -21.79 -34.56 -3.83
C ARG A 156 -22.62 -33.39 -3.30
N SER A 157 -22.33 -32.95 -2.08
CA SER A 157 -23.06 -31.84 -1.44
C SER A 157 -22.91 -30.51 -2.19
N HIS A 158 -21.79 -30.30 -2.90
CA HIS A 158 -21.56 -29.10 -3.71
C HIS A 158 -22.30 -29.17 -5.07
N GLU A 159 -22.42 -30.37 -5.64
CA GLU A 159 -23.21 -30.61 -6.86
C GLU A 159 -24.71 -30.37 -6.57
N ASP A 160 -25.23 -30.91 -5.46
CA ASP A 160 -26.61 -30.69 -5.03
C ASP A 160 -26.93 -29.22 -4.70
N ALA A 161 -25.93 -28.44 -4.24
CA ALA A 161 -26.09 -27.02 -3.98
C ALA A 161 -26.13 -26.16 -5.26
N SER A 162 -25.57 -26.66 -6.37
CA SER A 162 -25.50 -25.94 -7.65
C SER A 162 -26.79 -26.06 -8.45
N ASP A 163 -27.54 -27.15 -8.26
CA ASP A 163 -28.84 -27.38 -8.92
C ASP A 163 -30.02 -26.73 -8.15
N ASN A 164 -29.81 -26.33 -6.90
CA ASN A 164 -30.85 -25.71 -6.06
C ASN A 164 -30.95 -24.17 -6.20
N GLU A 165 -30.05 -23.51 -6.95
CA GLU A 165 -30.11 -22.05 -7.15
C GLU A 165 -31.06 -21.61 -8.28
N LEU A 166 -31.64 -22.53 -9.05
CA LEU A 166 -32.60 -22.20 -10.12
C LEU A 166 -34.08 -22.26 -9.68
N ALA A 167 -34.38 -22.72 -8.46
CA ALA A 167 -35.75 -22.95 -7.98
C ALA A 167 -36.35 -21.82 -7.13
N THR A 168 -35.59 -20.75 -6.83
CA THR A 168 -36.06 -19.70 -5.89
C THR A 168 -36.48 -18.38 -6.57
N VAL A 169 -36.40 -18.25 -7.91
CA VAL A 169 -36.71 -16.97 -8.59
C VAL A 169 -37.64 -17.15 -9.79
N VAL A 170 -38.80 -17.79 -9.62
CA VAL A 170 -39.97 -17.48 -10.46
C VAL A 170 -41.22 -17.65 -9.63
N THR A 171 -41.77 -16.55 -9.12
CA THR A 171 -43.20 -16.21 -9.18
C THR A 171 -43.45 -14.89 -8.42
N THR A 172 -44.20 -14.00 -9.08
CA THR A 172 -44.73 -12.67 -8.68
C THR A 172 -43.87 -11.43 -8.96
N SER A 173 -43.87 -11.01 -10.22
CA SER A 173 -44.09 -9.60 -10.61
C SER A 173 -45.60 -9.27 -10.47
N PRO A 174 -46.07 -7.99 -10.42
CA PRO A 174 -45.43 -6.80 -11.01
C PRO A 174 -45.51 -5.49 -10.18
N GLU A 175 -44.91 -4.44 -10.75
CA GLU A 175 -45.45 -3.07 -10.85
C GLU A 175 -44.95 -1.95 -9.87
N LEU A 176 -44.37 -0.91 -10.49
CA LEU A 176 -44.29 0.53 -10.15
C LEU A 176 -43.04 1.16 -9.49
N GLU A 177 -42.42 2.03 -10.30
CA GLU A 177 -42.09 3.44 -10.04
C GLU A 177 -40.83 3.82 -9.23
N HIS A 178 -39.95 4.52 -9.96
CA HIS A 178 -39.21 5.74 -9.62
C HIS A 178 -38.84 6.07 -8.16
N THR A 179 -37.53 6.20 -7.94
CA THR A 179 -36.77 7.32 -7.32
C THR A 179 -35.51 6.74 -6.64
N GLY A 180 -34.30 7.03 -7.11
CA GLY A 180 -33.60 8.28 -6.79
C GLY A 180 -32.66 8.08 -5.59
N LEU A 181 -31.48 7.46 -5.77
CA LEU A 181 -30.42 7.45 -4.75
C LEU A 181 -29.06 7.76 -5.36
N ARG A 182 -28.63 8.98 -5.05
CA ARG A 182 -27.34 9.61 -5.34
C ARG A 182 -26.19 8.80 -4.77
N ARG A 183 -25.16 8.58 -5.59
CA ARG A 183 -23.81 8.23 -5.15
C ARG A 183 -23.15 9.47 -4.51
N PRO A 184 -22.53 9.39 -3.33
CA PRO A 184 -21.71 10.48 -2.82
C PRO A 184 -20.43 10.60 -3.66
N GLY A 185 -20.30 11.75 -4.31
CA GLY A 185 -19.15 12.13 -5.12
C GLY A 185 -17.89 12.33 -4.27
N THR A 186 -16.76 12.02 -4.90
CA THR A 186 -15.41 12.33 -4.45
C THR A 186 -15.27 13.85 -4.24
N THR A 187 -15.05 14.28 -3.02
CA THR A 187 -14.75 15.69 -2.71
C THR A 187 -13.33 16.03 -3.18
N SER A 188 -13.26 16.86 -4.21
CA SER A 188 -12.07 17.55 -4.69
C SER A 188 -11.57 18.55 -3.63
N CYS A 189 -10.31 18.42 -3.23
CA CYS A 189 -9.63 19.36 -2.35
C CYS A 189 -9.29 20.64 -3.12
N THR A 190 -9.97 21.74 -2.81
CA THR A 190 -9.65 23.06 -3.37
C THR A 190 -8.55 23.74 -2.56
N ASN A 191 -7.40 23.99 -3.18
CA ASN A 191 -6.32 24.78 -2.61
C ASN A 191 -6.61 26.28 -2.81
N LYS A 192 -7.03 26.98 -1.74
CA LYS A 192 -7.06 28.46 -1.71
C LYS A 192 -5.72 29.01 -1.23
N LYS A 193 -4.88 29.40 -2.19
CA LYS A 193 -3.62 30.13 -2.02
C LYS A 193 -3.93 31.59 -1.71
N ARG A 194 -3.81 32.03 -0.45
CA ARG A 194 -3.85 33.46 -0.10
C ARG A 194 -2.48 34.09 -0.38
N LYS A 195 -2.49 34.98 -1.36
CA LYS A 195 -1.47 35.96 -1.73
C LYS A 195 -1.51 37.09 -0.69
N ARG A 196 -0.42 37.35 0.02
CA ARG A 196 -0.21 38.65 0.71
C ARG A 196 0.57 39.53 -0.26
N ARG A 197 -0.03 40.68 -0.58
CA ARG A 197 0.57 41.78 -1.35
C ARG A 197 1.50 42.56 -0.42
N LEU A 198 2.60 43.04 -1.00
CA LEU A 198 3.34 44.20 -0.51
C LEU A 198 2.49 45.44 -0.83
N ASP A 199 2.50 46.42 0.08
CA ASP A 199 2.21 47.81 -0.22
C ASP A 199 3.47 48.61 0.15
N ASP A 200 3.95 49.37 -0.83
CA ASP A 200 4.97 50.41 -0.75
C ASP A 200 4.40 51.64 -0.02
N GLU A 201 5.18 52.28 0.84
CA GLU A 201 5.06 53.72 1.10
C GLU A 201 6.45 54.36 0.97
N GLU A 202 6.57 55.23 -0.03
CA GLU A 202 7.61 56.25 -0.14
C GLU A 202 7.37 57.33 0.92
N ASP A 203 8.43 57.84 1.53
CA ASP A 203 8.45 59.20 2.06
C ASP A 203 9.83 59.83 1.82
N GLN A 204 9.82 61.00 1.17
CA GLN A 204 10.95 61.87 0.88
C GLN A 204 10.76 63.19 1.64
N GLY A 205 11.86 63.74 2.17
CA GLY A 205 11.99 65.14 2.64
C GLY A 205 11.64 65.30 4.12
N ASP A 206 12.44 65.98 4.95
CA ASP A 206 13.30 67.16 4.74
C ASP A 206 14.70 66.94 5.37
#